data_AF-A0A671MUC8-F1
#
_entry.id   AF-A0A671MUC8-F1
#
_cell.length_a   1.000
_cell.length_b   1.000
_cell.length_c   1.000
_cell.angle_alpha   90.00
_cell.angle_beta   90.00
_cell.angle_gamma   90.00
#
_symmetry.space_group_name_H-M   'P 1'
#
loop_
_entity.id
_entity.type
_entity.pdbx_description
1 polymer ?
#
loop_
_entity_poly.entity_id
_entity_poly.type
_entity_poly.pdbx_seq_one_letter_code
_entity_poly.pdbx_strand_id
1 'polypeptide(L)'
;MSWSNAAAEKVMSLGRNWHRPCLRCVRCKKTLTPGGHAEHEGSPYCHVPCYGYLFGPKGVNIGKVGCYIYEKENAENEMRSEH
;
A
#
# COMPACT_ATOMS: atom_id res chain seq x y z
N MET A 1 -30.43 -18.37 1.30
CA MET A 1 -29.72 -17.44 2.19
C MET A 1 -29.36 -16.20 1.38
N SER A 2 -29.92 -15.05 1.75
CA SER A 2 -29.76 -13.78 1.03
C SER A 2 -28.34 -13.25 1.25
N TRP A 3 -27.53 -13.18 0.19
CA TRP A 3 -26.24 -12.52 0.23
C TRP A 3 -26.44 -11.03 0.55
N SER A 4 -26.00 -10.64 1.74
CA SER A 4 -26.05 -9.27 2.22
C SER A 4 -25.39 -8.33 1.20
N ASN A 5 -26.21 -7.50 0.57
CA ASN A 5 -25.77 -6.34 -0.20
C ASN A 5 -25.08 -5.37 0.77
N ALA A 6 -23.78 -5.57 0.98
CA ALA A 6 -22.96 -4.64 1.73
C ALA A 6 -22.84 -3.37 0.89
N ALA A 7 -23.58 -2.34 1.28
CA ALA A 7 -23.50 -1.01 0.73
C ALA A 7 -22.02 -0.65 0.48
N ALA A 8 -21.66 -0.54 -0.80
CA ALA A 8 -20.34 -0.08 -1.20
C ALA A 8 -20.26 1.42 -0.88
N GLU A 9 -19.99 1.74 0.39
CA GLU A 9 -19.76 3.12 0.80
C GLU A 9 -18.64 3.69 -0.07
N LYS A 10 -19.01 4.70 -0.85
CA LYS A 10 -18.09 5.39 -1.76
C LYS A 10 -17.19 6.26 -0.90
N VAL A 11 -15.89 6.07 -1.02
CA VAL A 11 -14.90 6.87 -0.30
C VAL A 11 -14.20 7.80 -1.29
N MET A 12 -14.04 9.07 -0.91
CA MET A 12 -13.29 10.03 -1.71
C MET A 12 -11.83 10.02 -1.25
N SER A 13 -10.90 9.87 -2.18
CA SER A 13 -9.47 9.92 -1.89
C SER A 13 -8.68 10.36 -3.12
N LEU A 14 -7.70 11.24 -2.90
CA LEU A 14 -6.87 11.84 -3.97
C LEU A 14 -7.72 12.49 -5.09
N GLY A 15 -8.89 13.04 -4.75
CA GLY A 15 -9.81 13.65 -5.71
C GLY A 15 -10.63 12.66 -6.55
N ARG A 16 -10.55 11.35 -6.29
CA ARG A 16 -11.30 10.30 -7.00
C ARG A 16 -12.18 9.49 -6.06
N ASN A 17 -13.24 8.91 -6.61
CA ASN A 17 -14.21 8.08 -5.91
C ASN A 17 -13.76 6.63 -5.97
N TRP A 18 -13.67 5.97 -4.82
CA TRP A 18 -13.31 4.57 -4.70
C TRP A 18 -14.43 3.80 -4.03
N HIS A 19 -14.61 2.53 -4.40
CA HIS A 19 -15.39 1.62 -3.58
C HIS A 19 -14.52 1.11 -2.43
N ARG A 20 -15.07 1.00 -1.22
CA ARG A 20 -14.42 0.33 -0.08
C ARG A 20 -13.66 -0.97 -0.45
N PRO A 21 -14.26 -1.95 -1.18
CA PRO A 21 -13.54 -3.17 -1.55
C PRO A 21 -12.52 -2.98 -2.69
N CYS A 22 -12.68 -1.94 -3.52
CA CYS A 22 -11.75 -1.63 -4.60
C CYS A 22 -10.51 -0.88 -4.10
N LEU A 23 -10.59 -0.23 -2.93
CA LEU A 23 -9.49 0.47 -2.30
C LEU A 23 -8.52 -0.51 -1.62
N ARG A 24 -7.90 -1.36 -2.44
CA ARG A 24 -7.04 -2.46 -2.01
C ARG A 24 -5.75 -2.46 -2.80
N CYS A 25 -4.62 -2.47 -2.10
CA CYS A 25 -3.30 -2.41 -2.71
C CYS A 25 -3.13 -3.51 -3.76
N VAL A 26 -2.78 -3.15 -4.99
CA VAL A 26 -2.62 -4.15 -6.06
C VAL A 26 -1.47 -5.13 -5.76
N ARG A 27 -0.40 -4.66 -5.10
CA ARG A 27 0.80 -5.44 -4.74
C ARG A 27 0.55 -6.39 -3.56
N CYS A 28 0.26 -5.84 -2.37
CA CYS A 28 0.15 -6.63 -1.15
C CYS A 28 -1.28 -7.07 -0.80
N LYS A 29 -2.28 -6.70 -1.63
CA LYS A 29 -3.71 -6.99 -1.41
C LYS A 29 -4.27 -6.51 -0.06
N LYS A 30 -3.57 -5.63 0.65
CA LYS A 30 -4.05 -5.01 1.89
C LYS A 30 -5.15 -3.99 1.58
N THR A 31 -6.24 -4.04 2.34
CA THR A 31 -7.28 -3.00 2.32
C THR A 31 -6.68 -1.68 2.81
N LEU A 32 -6.87 -0.61 2.06
CA LEU A 32 -6.27 0.68 2.34
C LEU A 32 -7.29 1.62 2.97
N THR A 33 -6.79 2.57 3.76
CA THR A 33 -7.62 3.62 4.34
C THR A 33 -7.80 4.74 3.32
N PRO A 34 -9.03 5.26 3.12
CA PRO A 34 -9.23 6.46 2.32
C PRO A 34 -8.45 7.64 2.92
N GLY A 35 -7.71 8.35 2.08
CA GLY A 35 -6.84 9.48 2.48
C GLY A 35 -5.42 9.09 2.87
N GLY A 36 -5.13 7.79 3.09
CA GLY A 36 -3.81 7.28 3.49
C GLY A 36 -3.20 6.27 2.52
N HIS A 37 -3.43 6.44 1.21
CA HIS A 37 -2.83 5.61 0.18
C HIS A 37 -2.34 6.42 -1.01
N ALA A 38 -1.48 5.81 -1.81
CA ALA A 38 -1.03 6.35 -3.08
C ALA A 38 -1.81 5.73 -4.23
N GLU A 39 -1.98 6.46 -5.32
CA GLU A 39 -2.54 5.94 -6.57
C GLU A 39 -1.50 6.08 -7.69
N HIS A 40 -1.46 5.07 -8.56
CA HIS A 40 -0.71 5.12 -9.81
C HIS A 40 -1.55 4.51 -10.93
N GLU A 41 -1.73 5.24 -12.04
CA GLU A 41 -2.46 4.78 -13.23
C GLU A 41 -3.86 4.21 -12.95
N GLY A 42 -4.59 4.81 -12.02
CA GLY A 42 -5.91 4.37 -11.62
C GLY A 42 -5.93 3.20 -10.63
N SER A 43 -4.76 2.70 -10.23
CA SER A 43 -4.59 1.57 -9.30
C SER A 43 -4.12 2.03 -7.92
N PRO A 44 -4.74 1.57 -6.82
CA PRO A 44 -4.36 1.98 -5.48
C PRO A 44 -3.20 1.13 -4.93
N TYR A 45 -2.28 1.78 -4.22
CA TYR A 45 -1.07 1.19 -3.60
C TYR A 45 -0.86 1.73 -2.18
N CYS A 46 -0.20 0.97 -1.31
CA CYS A 46 0.28 1.52 -0.04
C CYS A 46 1.27 2.66 -0.32
N HIS A 47 1.16 3.79 0.39
CA HIS A 47 2.20 4.84 0.37
C HIS A 47 3.58 4.23 0.60
N VAL A 48 3.66 3.34 1.59
CA VAL A 48 4.87 2.66 2.03
C VAL A 48 4.54 1.18 2.31
N PRO A 49 5.35 0.20 1.86
CA PRO A 49 6.49 0.31 0.94
C PRO A 49 6.08 0.15 -0.54
N CYS A 50 4.81 -0.09 -0.85
CA CYS A 50 4.41 -0.57 -2.19
C CYS A 50 4.61 0.45 -3.30
N TYR A 51 4.15 1.69 -3.11
CA TYR A 51 4.29 2.74 -4.09
C TYR A 51 5.77 3.11 -4.29
N GLY A 52 6.52 3.32 -3.21
CA GLY A 52 7.96 3.63 -3.27
C GLY A 52 8.82 2.53 -3.91
N TYR A 53 8.49 1.24 -3.71
CA TYR A 53 9.23 0.15 -4.34
C TYR A 53 9.04 0.07 -5.86
N LEU A 54 7.82 0.36 -6.33
CA LEU A 54 7.44 0.27 -7.74
C LEU A 54 7.78 1.56 -8.51
N PHE A 55 7.39 2.71 -7.96
CA PHE A 55 7.41 4.02 -8.60
C PHE A 55 8.32 5.04 -7.89
N GLY A 56 8.95 4.64 -6.79
CA GLY A 56 9.94 5.50 -6.14
C GLY A 56 11.16 5.72 -7.03
N PRO A 57 11.87 6.84 -6.85
CA PRO A 57 13.02 7.19 -7.66
C PRO A 57 14.08 6.07 -7.59
N LYS A 58 14.28 5.38 -8.72
CA LYS A 58 15.29 4.33 -8.90
C LYS A 58 16.65 5.00 -9.11
N GLY A 59 17.24 5.51 -8.03
CA GLY A 59 18.65 5.89 -7.92
C GLY A 59 19.22 6.79 -9.02
N VAL A 60 19.33 8.09 -8.72
CA VAL A 60 20.52 8.85 -9.12
C VAL A 60 21.03 9.56 -7.87
N ASN A 61 22.33 9.46 -7.63
CA ASN A 61 23.03 9.98 -6.45
C ASN A 61 22.88 11.51 -6.34
N ILE A 62 21.80 11.99 -5.74
CA ILE A 62 21.62 13.39 -5.34
C ILE A 62 21.57 13.38 -3.82
N GLY A 63 22.59 13.97 -3.21
CA GLY A 63 22.85 13.90 -1.78
C GLY A 63 21.66 14.25 -0.88
N LYS A 64 21.66 13.63 0.30
CA LYS A 64 20.99 14.07 1.54
C LYS A 64 19.46 14.07 1.64
N VAL A 65 18.70 13.50 0.70
CA VAL A 65 17.27 13.25 0.94
C VAL A 65 17.00 11.75 1.00
N GLY A 66 16.52 11.29 2.16
CA GLY A 66 16.44 9.88 2.55
C GLY A 66 15.88 8.97 1.47
N CYS A 67 16.67 7.99 1.07
CA CYS A 67 16.14 6.79 0.42
C CYS A 67 15.34 6.06 1.51
N TYR A 68 14.05 5.82 1.32
CA TYR A 68 13.30 4.91 2.19
C TYR A 68 13.90 3.51 2.00
N ILE A 69 14.93 3.20 2.79
CA ILE A 69 15.43 1.85 2.94
C ILE A 69 14.29 1.10 3.63
N TYR A 70 13.49 0.39 2.85
CA TYR A 70 12.56 -0.59 3.41
C TYR A 70 13.41 -1.79 3.80
N GLU A 71 14.15 -1.65 4.90
CA GLU A 71 14.80 -2.76 5.56
C GLU A 71 13.73 -3.80 5.82
N LYS A 72 13.96 -4.99 5.28
CA LYS A 72 13.04 -6.12 5.31
C LYS A 72 13.08 -6.76 6.70
N GLU A 73 12.97 -5.96 7.76
CA GLU A 73 13.05 -6.43 9.14
C GLU A 73 11.67 -6.91 9.61
N ASN A 74 11.19 -8.01 9.02
CA ASN A 74 10.22 -8.89 9.70
C ASN A 74 10.07 -10.29 9.07
N ALA A 75 11.05 -10.79 8.29
CA ALA A 75 10.95 -12.13 7.69
C ALA A 75 11.94 -13.16 8.25
N GLU A 76 12.88 -12.75 9.13
CA GLU A 76 13.95 -13.63 9.61
C GLU A 76 13.88 -13.93 11.12
N ASN A 77 12.90 -13.38 11.85
CA ASN A 77 12.78 -13.61 13.29
C ASN A 77 11.90 -14.83 13.67
N GLU A 78 11.56 -15.70 12.70
CA GLU A 78 10.90 -16.99 12.94
C GLU A 78 11.90 -18.17 12.94
N MET A 79 13.20 -17.89 13.13
CA MET A 79 14.26 -18.90 13.23
C MET A 79 15.22 -18.66 14.42
N ARG A 80 14.70 -18.20 15.56
CA ARG A 80 15.48 -18.18 16.82
C ARG A 80 14.57 -18.29 18.04
N SER A 81 13.82 -19.39 18.12
CA SER A 81 13.20 -19.82 19.37
C SER A 81 13.30 -21.34 19.54
N GLU A 82 14.44 -21.91 19.15
CA GLU A 82 14.95 -23.16 19.73
C GLU A 82 16.27 -22.83 20.43
N HIS A 83 16.17 -22.44 21.70
CA HIS A 83 17.07 -22.80 22.80
C HIS A 83 16.44 -22.37 24.13
#